data_AF-A0A433ZRK8-F1
#
_entry.id   AF-A0A433ZRK8-F1
#
_cell.length_a   1.000
_cell.length_b   1.000
_cell.length_c   1.000
_cell.angle_alpha   90.00
_cell.angle_beta   90.00
_cell.angle_gamma   90.00
#
_symmetry.space_group_name_H-M   'P 1'
#
loop_
_entity.id
_entity.type
_entity.pdbx_description
1 polymer ?
#
loop_
_entity_poly.entity_id
_entity_poly.type
_entity_poly.pdbx_seq_one_letter_code
_entity_poly.pdbx_strand_id
1 'polypeptide(L)'
;MMKKYAISEAIGQVIRQYRTNAGLTTKQLAHRIGISQQQLSRYERGVNRIDVDTLLRVSLAFKLTPGRFFEEMNMTGTGLDEILYENEEGDIQEIRMSLIADSIISPRDF
;
A
#
# COMPACT_ATOMS: atom_id res chain seq x y z
N MET A 1 -22.20 3.20 -4.14
CA MET A 1 -20.90 3.85 -3.82
C MET A 1 -19.80 2.81 -4.03
N MET A 2 -18.70 3.10 -4.73
CA MET A 2 -17.59 2.14 -4.87
C MET A 2 -16.88 1.97 -3.53
N LYS A 3 -16.66 0.72 -3.08
CA LYS A 3 -15.89 0.42 -1.87
C LYS A 3 -14.45 0.88 -2.09
N LYS A 4 -13.97 1.79 -1.24
CA LYS A 4 -12.55 2.19 -1.19
C LYS A 4 -11.86 1.40 -0.08
N TYR A 5 -10.65 0.93 -0.35
CA TYR A 5 -9.81 0.24 0.62
C TYR A 5 -8.74 1.20 1.09
N ALA A 6 -8.89 1.77 2.28
CA ALA A 6 -8.03 2.83 2.81
C ALA A 6 -6.53 2.46 2.73
N ILE A 7 -6.17 1.24 3.14
CA ILE A 7 -4.80 0.71 3.05
C ILE A 7 -4.32 0.62 1.59
N SER A 8 -5.16 0.06 0.71
CA SER A 8 -4.77 -0.07 -0.70
C SER A 8 -4.73 1.29 -1.41
N GLU A 9 -5.49 2.28 -0.95
CA GLU A 9 -5.40 3.66 -1.43
C GLU A 9 -4.05 4.27 -1.05
N ALA A 10 -3.66 4.19 0.22
CA ALA A 10 -2.37 4.73 0.66
C ALA A 10 -1.18 4.04 -0.01
N ILE A 11 -1.16 2.70 -0.03
CA ILE A 11 -0.13 1.95 -0.77
C ILE A 11 -0.18 2.29 -2.27
N GLY A 12 -1.37 2.41 -2.85
CA GLY A 12 -1.57 2.82 -4.23
C GLY A 12 -1.00 4.21 -4.55
N GLN A 13 -1.10 5.16 -3.63
CA GLN A 13 -0.49 6.48 -3.75
C GLN A 13 1.04 6.41 -3.71
N VAL A 14 1.61 5.58 -2.84
CA VAL A 14 3.07 5.33 -2.81
C VAL A 14 3.54 4.72 -4.13
N ILE A 15 2.83 3.71 -4.65
CA ILE A 15 3.12 3.11 -5.98
C ILE A 15 3.10 4.18 -7.07
N ARG A 16 2.06 5.03 -7.08
CA ARG A 16 1.93 6.12 -8.03
C ARG A 16 3.13 7.08 -7.94
N GLN A 17 3.56 7.43 -6.73
CA GLN A 17 4.69 8.34 -6.50
C GLN A 17 5.99 7.78 -7.08
N TYR A 18 6.34 6.52 -6.76
CA TYR A 18 7.53 5.88 -7.34
C TYR A 18 7.44 5.77 -8.86
N ARG A 19 6.27 5.43 -9.38
CA ARG A 19 6.03 5.37 -10.83
C ARG A 19 6.28 6.71 -11.51
N THR A 20 5.71 7.79 -10.98
CA THR A 20 5.85 9.13 -11.57
C THR A 20 7.28 9.65 -11.44
N ASN A 21 7.95 9.40 -10.31
CA ASN A 21 9.36 9.78 -10.12
C ASN A 21 10.29 9.05 -11.10
N ALA A 22 9.95 7.83 -11.49
CA ALA A 22 10.66 7.08 -12.52
C ALA A 22 10.27 7.47 -13.96
N GLY A 23 9.39 8.46 -14.15
CA GLY A 23 8.92 8.90 -15.48
C GLY A 23 8.06 7.87 -16.22
N LEU A 24 7.49 6.89 -15.50
CA LEU A 24 6.74 5.79 -16.11
C LEU A 24 5.25 6.12 -16.24
N THR A 25 4.67 5.81 -17.39
CA THR A 25 3.21 5.75 -17.56
C THR A 25 2.63 4.54 -16.82
N THR A 26 1.34 4.58 -16.49
CA THR A 26 0.63 3.42 -15.92
C THR A 26 0.75 2.19 -16.81
N LYS A 27 0.68 2.34 -18.14
CA LYS A 27 0.83 1.21 -19.08
C LYS A 27 2.22 0.57 -18.97
N GLN A 28 3.29 1.37 -18.85
CA GLN A 28 4.66 0.87 -18.74
C GLN A 28 4.90 0.12 -17.42
N LEU A 29 4.48 0.68 -16.28
CA LEU A 29 4.63 -0.04 -15.01
C LEU A 29 3.78 -1.32 -14.98
N ALA A 30 2.53 -1.26 -15.45
CA ALA A 30 1.65 -2.41 -15.48
C ALA A 30 2.25 -3.56 -16.32
N HIS A 31 2.82 -3.23 -17.48
CA HIS A 31 3.55 -4.20 -18.31
C HIS A 31 4.74 -4.79 -17.56
N ARG A 32 5.53 -3.96 -16.87
CA ARG A 32 6.73 -4.39 -16.14
C ARG A 32 6.42 -5.37 -14.99
N ILE A 33 5.28 -5.22 -14.33
CA ILE A 33 4.85 -6.09 -13.21
C ILE A 33 3.86 -7.20 -13.64
N GLY A 34 3.57 -7.29 -14.94
CA GLY A 34 2.73 -8.35 -15.51
C GLY A 34 1.25 -8.24 -15.18
N ILE A 35 0.68 -7.03 -15.14
CA ILE A 35 -0.76 -6.80 -14.93
C ILE A 35 -1.34 -5.86 -16.00
N SER A 36 -2.67 -5.75 -16.06
CA SER A 36 -3.31 -4.80 -16.96
C SER A 36 -3.15 -3.34 -16.49
N GLN A 37 -3.10 -2.40 -17.43
CA GLN A 37 -3.11 -0.96 -17.13
C GLN A 37 -4.32 -0.56 -16.26
N GLN A 38 -5.48 -1.15 -16.52
CA GLN A 38 -6.70 -0.88 -15.76
C GLN A 38 -6.59 -1.37 -14.31
N GLN A 39 -5.99 -2.54 -14.08
CA GLN A 39 -5.71 -3.02 -12.72
C GLN A 39 -4.77 -2.09 -11.98
N LEU A 40 -3.65 -1.69 -12.59
CA LEU A 40 -2.73 -0.75 -11.95
C LEU A 40 -3.44 0.59 -11.62
N SER A 41 -4.27 1.10 -12.54
CA SER A 41 -5.06 2.30 -12.28
C SER A 41 -6.07 2.14 -11.13
N ARG A 42 -6.63 0.94 -10.94
CA ARG A 42 -7.51 0.64 -9.80
C ARG A 42 -6.73 0.56 -8.49
N TYR A 43 -5.52 -0.02 -8.51
CA TYR A 43 -4.62 -0.06 -7.36
C TYR A 43 -4.19 1.33 -6.94
N GLU A 44 -3.73 2.18 -7.86
CA GLU A 44 -3.31 3.56 -7.56
C GLU A 44 -4.44 4.46 -7.03
N ARG A 45 -5.71 4.03 -7.13
CA ARG A 45 -6.87 4.75 -6.60
C ARG A 45 -7.50 4.07 -5.37
N GLY A 46 -6.97 2.92 -4.93
CA GLY A 46 -7.51 2.17 -3.79
C GLY A 46 -8.90 1.59 -4.00
N VAL A 47 -9.36 1.45 -5.25
CA VAL A 47 -10.69 0.90 -5.56
C VAL A 47 -10.68 -0.62 -5.75
N ASN A 48 -9.48 -1.22 -5.75
CA ASN A 48 -9.24 -2.64 -5.63
C ASN A 48 -8.22 -2.89 -4.50
N ARG A 49 -8.34 -4.04 -3.83
CA ARG A 49 -7.28 -4.52 -2.93
C ARG A 49 -6.02 -4.87 -3.72
N ILE A 50 -4.86 -4.51 -3.18
CA ILE A 50 -3.55 -4.94 -3.68
C ILE A 50 -3.17 -6.21 -2.91
N ASP A 51 -2.88 -7.28 -3.63
CA ASP A 51 -2.38 -8.52 -3.03
C ASP A 51 -0.86 -8.47 -2.78
N VAL A 52 -0.39 -9.40 -1.95
CA VAL A 52 1.03 -9.48 -1.54
C VAL A 52 1.94 -9.73 -2.73
N ASP A 53 1.53 -10.59 -3.66
CA ASP A 53 2.29 -10.91 -4.88
C ASP A 53 2.50 -9.66 -5.75
N THR A 54 1.47 -8.86 -5.93
CA THR A 54 1.54 -7.60 -6.68
C THR A 54 2.44 -6.61 -5.97
N LEU A 55 2.31 -6.45 -4.65
CA LEU A 55 3.18 -5.56 -3.87
C LEU A 55 4.66 -5.99 -4.00
N LEU A 56 4.94 -7.29 -3.95
CA LEU A 56 6.28 -7.82 -4.13
C LEU A 56 6.82 -7.54 -5.53
N ARG A 57 6.02 -7.74 -6.59
CA ARG A 57 6.44 -7.42 -7.98
C ARG A 57 6.73 -5.94 -8.17
N VAL A 58 5.92 -5.06 -7.57
CA VAL A 58 6.17 -3.61 -7.62
C VAL A 58 7.45 -3.25 -6.87
N SER A 59 7.66 -3.85 -5.69
CA SER A 59 8.89 -3.69 -4.90
C SER A 59 10.14 -4.06 -5.71
N LEU A 60 10.11 -5.21 -6.38
CA LEU A 60 11.19 -5.66 -7.27
C LEU A 60 11.40 -4.71 -8.46
N ALA A 61 10.34 -4.19 -9.06
CA ALA A 61 10.44 -3.25 -10.18
C ALA A 61 11.17 -1.96 -9.81
N PHE A 62 11.07 -1.52 -8.54
CA PHE A 62 11.74 -0.33 -8.02
C PHE A 62 12.98 -0.62 -7.15
N LYS A 63 13.37 -1.90 -7.00
CA LYS A 63 14.49 -2.34 -6.13
C LYS A 63 14.31 -1.89 -4.67
N LEU A 64 13.07 -2.00 -4.17
CA LEU A 64 12.69 -1.68 -2.80
C LEU A 64 12.35 -2.96 -2.04
N THR A 65 12.38 -2.88 -0.71
CA THR A 65 11.72 -3.88 0.14
C THR A 65 10.21 -3.60 0.18
N PRO A 66 9.34 -4.61 0.35
CA PRO A 66 7.90 -4.37 0.56
C PRO A 66 7.62 -3.48 1.78
N GLY A 67 8.43 -3.60 2.83
CA GLY A 67 8.37 -2.77 4.04
C GLY A 67 8.41 -1.27 3.75
N ARG A 68 9.18 -0.86 2.74
CA ARG A 68 9.29 0.56 2.36
C ARG A 68 7.96 1.19 1.97
N PHE A 69 7.03 0.43 1.37
CA PHE A 69 5.72 0.98 1.02
C PHE A 69 4.89 1.35 2.25
N PHE A 70 5.04 0.61 3.35
CA PHE A 70 4.37 0.89 4.61
C PHE A 70 5.00 2.07 5.35
N GLU A 71 6.34 2.18 5.33
CA GLU A 71 7.06 3.34 5.86
C GLU A 71 6.64 4.65 5.17
N GLU A 72 6.61 4.64 3.83
CA GLU A 72 6.22 5.81 3.02
C GLU A 72 4.74 6.17 3.18
N MET A 73 3.87 5.16 3.35
CA MET A 73 2.46 5.38 3.68
C MET A 73 2.29 6.15 5.00
N ASN A 74 3.10 5.84 6.01
CA ASN A 74 3.07 6.54 7.29
C ASN A 74 3.64 7.96 7.18
N MET A 75 4.69 8.17 6.37
CA MET A 75 5.32 9.48 6.18
C MET A 75 4.51 10.46 5.33
N THR A 76 3.69 9.96 4.40
CA THR A 76 2.87 10.80 3.50
C THR A 76 1.65 11.41 4.19
N GLY A 77 1.47 11.19 5.50
CA GLY A 77 0.40 11.81 6.28
C GLY A 77 -1.00 11.41 5.81
N THR A 78 -1.13 10.21 5.21
CA THR A 78 -2.41 9.71 4.68
C THR A 78 -3.47 9.43 5.76
N GLY A 79 -3.21 9.80 7.02
CA GLY A 79 -4.21 9.81 8.09
C GLY A 79 -4.66 8.41 8.50
N LEU A 80 -3.87 7.38 8.21
CA LEU A 80 -4.12 6.01 8.65
C LEU A 80 -3.61 5.77 10.08
N ASP A 81 -3.70 6.80 10.93
CA ASP A 81 -3.56 6.66 12.38
C ASP A 81 -4.66 5.74 12.94
N GLU A 82 -5.77 5.56 12.20
CA GLU A 82 -6.95 4.79 12.57
C GLU A 82 -7.43 3.96 11.35
N ILE A 83 -7.33 2.64 11.45
CA ILE A 83 -7.85 1.70 10.44
C ILE A 83 -9.14 1.10 10.99
N LEU A 84 -10.25 1.35 10.32
CA LEU A 84 -11.50 0.67 10.62
C LEU A 84 -11.43 -0.78 10.12
N TYR A 85 -11.41 -1.73 11.05
CA TYR A 85 -11.42 -3.17 10.82
C TYR A 85 -12.76 -3.74 11.27
N GLU A 86 -13.49 -4.38 10.37
CA GLU A 86 -14.69 -5.13 10.69
C GLU A 86 -14.27 -6.56 11.06
N ASN A 87 -14.56 -7.00 12.29
CA ASN A 87 -14.24 -8.35 12.75
C ASN A 87 -15.23 -9.38 12.16
N GLU A 88 -15.01 -10.66 12.48
CA GLU A 88 -15.87 -11.77 11.99
C GLU A 88 -17.32 -11.67 12.49
N GLU A 89 -17.58 -10.89 13.53
CA GLU A 89 -18.88 -10.66 14.14
C GLU A 89 -19.61 -9.44 13.54
N GLY A 90 -18.94 -8.68 12.65
CA GLY A 90 -19.48 -7.48 12.01
C GLY A 90 -19.23 -6.18 12.79
N ASP A 91 -18.48 -6.24 13.90
CA ASP A 91 -18.14 -5.06 14.69
C ASP A 91 -16.99 -4.28 14.05
N ILE A 92 -17.17 -2.97 13.93
CA ILE A 92 -16.13 -2.06 13.45
C ILE A 92 -15.24 -1.68 14.64
N GLN A 93 -14.00 -2.14 14.60
CA GLN A 93 -12.92 -1.77 15.52
C GLN A 93 -11.96 -0.79 14.87
N GLU A 94 -11.43 0.12 15.67
CA GLU A 94 -10.41 1.07 15.25
C GLU A 94 -9.03 0.54 15.63
N ILE A 95 -8.19 0.26 14.63
CA ILE A 95 -6.81 -0.21 14.81
C ILE A 95 -5.87 0.96 14.56
N ARG A 96 -5.14 1.39 15.59
CA ARG A 96 -4.11 2.42 15.42
C ARG A 96 -2.83 1.83 14.85
N MET A 97 -2.40 2.29 13.67
CA MET A 97 -1.15 1.86 13.03
C MET A 97 0.09 2.26 13.87
N SER A 98 0.00 3.33 14.65
CA SER A 98 1.06 3.78 15.57
C SER A 98 1.47 2.72 16.61
N LEU A 99 0.57 1.79 16.98
CA LEU A 99 0.86 0.74 17.96
C LEU A 99 1.71 -0.42 17.39
N ILE A 100 1.79 -0.54 16.06
CA ILE A 100 2.58 -1.59 15.39
C ILE A 100 4.05 -1.20 15.29
N ALA A 101 4.35 0.11 15.17
CA ALA A 101 5.73 0.61 15.12
C ALA A 101 6.46 0.44 16.46
N ASP A 102 5.77 0.68 17.58
CA ASP A 102 6.34 0.62 18.93
C ASP A 102 6.57 -0.83 19.43
N SER A 103 5.96 -1.84 18.79
CA SER A 103 6.08 -3.25 19.19
C SER A 103 7.05 -4.08 18.32
N ILE A 104 7.51 -3.57 17.18
CA ILE A 104 8.36 -4.32 16.23
C ILE A 104 9.82 -3.86 16.26
N ILE A 105 10.13 -2.68 16.82
CA ILE A 105 11.52 -2.20 16.95
C ILE A 105 11.85 -1.96 18.43
N SER A 106 12.19 -3.04 19.13
CA SER A 106 13.26 -2.94 20.13
C SER A 106 14.58 -3.13 19.37
N PRO A 107 15.48 -2.14 19.30
CA PRO A 107 16.80 -2.26 18.66
C PRO A 107 17.75 -3.29 19.31
N ARG A 108 17.26 -4.19 20.18
CA ARG A 108 18.07 -5.10 21.00
C ARG A 108 17.97 -6.58 20.63
N ASP A 109 17.15 -6.96 19.65
CA ASP A 109 16.96 -8.38 19.30
C ASP A 109 17.39 -8.69 17.86
N PHE A 110 18.61 -8.30 17.47
CA PHE A 110 19.44 -8.95 16.45
C PHE A 110 20.93 -8.73 16.73
#